data_AF-A0A0G0A6E0-F1
#
_entry.id   AF-A0A0G0A6E0-F1
#
_cell.length_a   1.000
_cell.length_b   1.000
_cell.length_c   1.000
_cell.angle_alpha   90.00
_cell.angle_beta   90.00
_cell.angle_gamma   90.00
#
_symmetry.space_group_name_H-M   'P 1'
#
loop_
_entity.id
_entity.type
_entity.pdbx_description
1 polymer ?
#
loop_
_entity_poly.entity_id
_entity_poly.type
_entity_poly.pdbx_seq_one_letter_code
_entity_poly.pdbx_strand_id
1 'polypeptide(L)'
;KTNGHETEKAPEITQEVQTAAEKVETPAAIAPVPVPSLVLSIEQKIEKVENLKTLIDKREKLEASRKKLGAFVVGTNNFNENIVLTDENGNTFKTSNSEVFTRVVSVINQTLVEKISEIEQQIEF
;
A
#
# COMPACT_ATOMS: atom_id res chain seq x y z
N LYS A 1 -79.92 -31.96 -26.75
CA LYS A 1 -79.79 -31.81 -28.22
C LYS A 1 -78.33 -32.08 -28.58
N THR A 2 -78.10 -32.70 -29.74
CA THR A 2 -76.82 -32.99 -30.43
C THR A 2 -75.86 -31.78 -30.50
N ASN A 3 -74.53 -31.87 -30.75
CA ASN A 3 -73.56 -32.90 -31.20
C ASN A 3 -72.14 -32.52 -30.64
N GLY A 4 -71.03 -33.29 -30.74
CA GLY A 4 -70.77 -34.64 -31.28
C GLY A 4 -69.25 -34.97 -31.34
N HIS A 5 -68.92 -36.25 -31.67
CA HIS A 5 -67.67 -36.86 -32.22
C HIS A 5 -66.25 -36.46 -31.71
N GLU A 6 -65.47 -37.42 -31.16
CA GLU A 6 -64.42 -38.29 -31.78
C GLU A 6 -63.07 -37.59 -31.99
N THR A 7 -61.93 -38.08 -31.49
CA THR A 7 -61.17 -39.33 -31.77
C THR A 7 -60.17 -39.60 -30.61
N GLU A 8 -59.38 -40.67 -30.44
CA GLU A 8 -59.29 -42.08 -30.86
C GLU A 8 -58.00 -42.67 -30.18
N LYS A 9 -57.98 -43.96 -29.84
CA LYS A 9 -56.82 -44.85 -29.52
C LYS A 9 -55.98 -44.68 -28.22
N ALA A 10 -56.16 -45.69 -27.35
CA ALA A 10 -55.09 -46.42 -26.64
C ALA A 10 -54.39 -47.43 -27.62
N PRO A 11 -53.36 -48.24 -27.27
CA PRO A 11 -52.79 -48.58 -25.94
C PRO A 11 -51.23 -48.38 -25.90
N GLU A 12 -50.34 -49.02 -25.13
CA GLU A 12 -50.39 -50.24 -24.28
C GLU A 12 -49.35 -50.26 -23.12
N ILE A 13 -48.59 -51.36 -22.97
CA ILE A 13 -47.76 -51.84 -21.83
C ILE A 13 -46.43 -52.36 -22.44
N THR A 14 -45.22 -52.27 -21.85
CA THR A 14 -44.54 -53.20 -20.90
C THR A 14 -43.06 -52.76 -20.81
N GLN A 15 -42.34 -52.70 -19.67
CA GLN A 15 -41.46 -53.72 -19.04
C GLN A 15 -40.70 -53.04 -17.86
N GLU A 16 -40.55 -53.66 -16.67
CA GLU A 16 -39.39 -54.48 -16.19
C GLU A 16 -38.02 -53.74 -16.17
N VAL A 17 -37.10 -53.86 -15.20
CA VAL A 17 -37.00 -54.62 -13.93
C VAL A 17 -35.91 -53.99 -13.02
N GLN A 18 -35.96 -54.31 -11.72
CA GLN A 18 -34.95 -54.21 -10.62
C GLN A 18 -33.49 -53.82 -10.95
N THR A 19 -32.81 -53.07 -10.05
CA THR A 19 -31.73 -53.58 -9.15
C THR A 19 -30.77 -52.50 -8.57
N ALA A 20 -30.81 -52.35 -7.24
CA ALA A 20 -29.74 -52.11 -6.23
C ALA A 20 -28.57 -51.08 -6.40
N ALA A 21 -28.01 -50.77 -5.21
CA ALA A 21 -26.69 -50.20 -4.91
C ALA A 21 -26.52 -48.67 -5.00
N GLU A 22 -26.94 -47.99 -3.92
CA GLU A 22 -26.50 -46.64 -3.56
C GLU A 22 -24.98 -46.66 -3.25
N LYS A 23 -24.18 -46.10 -4.17
CA LYS A 23 -22.73 -45.97 -4.02
C LYS A 23 -22.42 -44.63 -3.35
N VAL A 24 -21.97 -44.68 -2.10
CA VAL A 24 -21.47 -43.50 -1.37
C VAL A 24 -20.23 -42.95 -2.11
N GLU A 25 -20.33 -41.75 -2.68
CA GLU A 25 -19.18 -41.04 -3.25
C GLU A 25 -18.45 -40.27 -2.15
N THR A 26 -17.23 -40.71 -1.85
CA THR A 26 -16.27 -39.97 -1.03
C THR A 26 -15.92 -38.64 -1.72
N PRO A 27 -16.04 -37.47 -1.06
CA PRO A 27 -15.65 -36.20 -1.66
C PRO A 27 -14.16 -36.20 -2.01
N ALA A 28 -13.83 -35.96 -3.28
CA ALA A 28 -12.46 -35.90 -3.75
C ALA A 28 -11.72 -34.73 -3.10
N ALA A 29 -10.52 -35.00 -2.54
CA ALA A 29 -9.68 -33.96 -1.98
C ALA A 29 -9.23 -33.00 -3.08
N ILE A 30 -9.55 -31.71 -2.91
CA ILE A 30 -9.17 -30.65 -3.86
C ILE A 30 -7.65 -30.47 -3.78
N ALA A 31 -6.94 -30.79 -4.87
CA ALA A 31 -5.50 -30.54 -4.96
C ALA A 31 -5.21 -29.02 -4.89
N PRO A 32 -4.14 -28.58 -4.21
CA PRO A 32 -3.80 -27.16 -4.16
C PRO A 32 -3.44 -26.67 -5.56
N VAL A 33 -4.19 -25.69 -6.08
CA VAL A 33 -3.81 -25.00 -7.32
C VAL A 33 -2.50 -24.25 -7.03
N PRO A 34 -1.41 -24.49 -7.79
CA PRO A 34 -0.17 -23.77 -7.58
C PRO A 34 -0.40 -22.30 -7.94
N VAL A 35 -0.34 -21.42 -6.93
CA VAL A 35 -0.36 -19.97 -7.13
C VAL A 35 0.84 -19.61 -8.01
N PRO A 36 0.65 -19.01 -9.21
CA PRO A 36 1.76 -18.59 -10.04
C PRO A 36 2.58 -17.57 -9.25
N SER A 37 3.85 -17.88 -9.01
CA SER A 37 4.81 -16.87 -8.56
C SER A 37 4.85 -15.78 -9.63
N LEU A 38 4.43 -14.56 -9.28
CA LEU A 38 4.51 -13.40 -10.17
C LEU A 38 5.98 -13.00 -10.36
N VAL A 39 6.68 -13.74 -11.23
CA VAL A 39 8.05 -13.42 -11.61
C VAL A 39 8.01 -12.16 -12.46
N LEU A 40 8.35 -11.02 -11.85
CA LEU A 40 8.49 -9.75 -12.55
C LEU A 40 9.37 -9.90 -13.80
N SER A 41 8.95 -9.24 -14.88
CA SER A 41 9.75 -9.13 -16.10
C SER A 41 11.07 -8.41 -15.82
N ILE A 42 12.04 -8.51 -16.74
CA ILE A 42 13.31 -7.78 -16.60
C ILE A 42 13.06 -6.27 -16.54
N GLU A 43 12.14 -5.74 -17.35
CA GLU A 43 11.77 -4.33 -17.35
C GLU A 43 11.19 -3.89 -16.00
N GLN A 44 10.25 -4.66 -15.45
CA GLN A 44 9.64 -4.38 -14.14
C GLN A 44 10.67 -4.45 -12.99
N LYS A 45 11.69 -5.29 -13.11
CA LYS A 45 12.81 -5.36 -12.15
C LYS A 45 13.71 -4.12 -12.26
N ILE A 46 14.00 -3.66 -13.47
CA ILE A 46 14.75 -2.42 -13.70
C ILE A 46 13.97 -1.23 -13.13
N GLU A 47 12.68 -1.10 -13.44
CA GLU A 47 11.80 -0.05 -12.92
C GLU A 47 11.76 -0.05 -11.38
N LYS A 48 11.58 -1.22 -10.73
CA LYS A 48 11.62 -1.32 -9.27
C LYS A 48 12.97 -0.83 -8.71
N VAL A 49 14.09 -1.18 -9.34
CA VAL A 49 15.44 -0.75 -8.91
C VAL A 49 15.65 0.76 -9.07
N GLU A 50 15.23 1.37 -10.19
CA GLU A 50 15.37 2.83 -10.39
C GLU A 50 14.47 3.65 -9.44
N ASN A 51 13.25 3.15 -9.15
CA ASN A 51 12.40 3.75 -8.13
C ASN A 51 13.03 3.65 -6.73
N LEU A 52 13.55 2.46 -6.35
CA LEU A 52 14.26 2.26 -5.08
C LEU A 52 15.47 3.18 -4.93
N LYS A 53 16.30 3.34 -5.97
CA LYS A 53 17.40 4.34 -5.98
C LYS A 53 16.88 5.75 -5.70
N THR A 54 15.81 6.16 -6.37
CA THR A 54 15.19 7.48 -6.20
C THR A 54 14.66 7.69 -4.76
N LEU A 55 14.11 6.66 -4.12
CA LEU A 55 13.68 6.70 -2.73
C LEU A 55 14.88 6.80 -1.76
N ILE A 56 15.94 6.02 -1.99
CA ILE A 56 17.19 6.06 -1.21
C ILE A 56 17.82 7.46 -1.28
N ASP A 57 17.98 8.03 -2.48
CA ASP A 57 18.54 9.38 -2.67
C ASP A 57 17.74 10.47 -1.92
N LYS A 58 16.41 10.36 -1.89
CA LYS A 58 15.54 11.26 -1.12
C LYS A 58 15.74 11.09 0.38
N ARG A 59 15.78 9.83 0.86
CA ARG A 59 16.04 9.49 2.26
C ARG A 59 17.38 10.07 2.73
N GLU A 60 18.46 9.88 1.97
CA GLU A 60 19.79 10.37 2.33
C GLU A 60 19.85 11.90 2.45
N LYS A 61 19.19 12.63 1.55
CA LYS A 61 19.08 14.10 1.62
C LYS A 61 18.36 14.58 2.88
N LEU A 62 17.29 13.89 3.29
CA LEU A 62 16.55 14.20 4.52
C LEU A 62 17.38 13.86 5.77
N GLU A 63 18.03 12.69 5.81
CA GLU A 63 18.92 12.29 6.90
C GLU A 63 20.13 13.24 7.06
N ALA A 64 20.74 13.66 5.95
CA ALA A 64 21.81 14.66 5.96
C ALA A 64 21.32 16.02 6.51
N SER A 65 20.09 16.41 6.19
CA SER A 65 19.47 17.64 6.71
C SER A 65 19.16 17.53 8.21
N ARG A 66 18.66 16.38 8.65
CA ARG A 66 18.40 16.05 10.06
C ARG A 66 19.68 16.04 10.90
N LYS A 67 20.77 15.45 10.37
CA LYS A 67 22.10 15.47 11.02
C LYS A 67 22.66 16.88 11.18
N LYS A 68 22.49 17.74 10.16
CA LYS A 68 22.86 19.17 10.25
C LYS A 68 22.04 19.90 11.33
N LEU A 69 20.74 19.63 11.41
CA LEU A 69 19.87 20.20 12.45
C LEU A 69 20.26 19.71 13.86
N GLY A 70 20.60 18.44 14.03
CA GLY A 70 21.08 17.88 15.30
C GLY A 70 22.47 18.37 15.72
N ALA A 71 23.28 18.87 14.77
CA ALA A 71 24.58 19.48 15.05
C ALA A 71 24.49 20.96 15.47
N PHE A 72 23.30 21.59 15.41
CA PHE A 72 23.08 22.93 15.96
C PHE A 72 23.07 22.87 17.49
N VAL A 73 24.14 23.36 18.11
CA VAL A 73 24.19 23.61 19.55
C VAL A 73 23.48 24.94 19.82
N VAL A 74 22.36 24.90 20.53
CA VAL A 74 21.81 26.09 21.20
C VAL A 74 22.77 26.43 22.33
N GLY A 75 23.37 27.63 22.27
CA GLY A 75 24.32 28.07 23.29
C GLY A 75 23.64 28.23 24.64
N THR A 76 24.34 27.90 25.71
CA THR A 76 23.88 28.19 27.09
C THR A 76 23.67 29.68 27.36
N ASN A 77 24.19 30.54 26.47
CA ASN A 77 24.02 31.99 26.47
C ASN A 77 23.00 32.35 25.37
N ASN A 78 21.71 32.37 25.73
CA ASN A 78 20.50 32.52 24.89
C ASN A 78 20.38 33.83 24.05
N PHE A 79 21.46 34.31 23.44
CA PHE A 79 21.56 35.68 22.89
C PHE A 79 22.05 35.77 21.44
N ASN A 80 22.45 34.67 20.81
CA ASN A 80 23.05 34.70 19.46
C ASN A 80 22.24 33.91 18.41
N GLU A 81 21.36 33.02 18.84
CA GLU A 81 20.46 32.28 17.97
C GLU A 81 19.47 33.25 17.31
N ASN A 82 19.27 33.07 16.00
CA ASN A 82 18.21 33.76 15.28
C ASN A 82 17.68 32.91 14.15
N ILE A 83 16.38 32.98 13.92
CA ILE A 83 15.72 32.44 12.73
C ILE A 83 15.46 33.62 11.79
N VAL A 84 15.82 33.45 10.52
CA VAL A 84 15.42 34.32 9.42
C VAL A 84 14.64 33.48 8.42
N LEU A 85 13.39 33.85 8.17
CA LEU A 85 12.58 33.30 7.09
C LEU A 85 12.45 34.37 6.01
N THR A 86 12.69 34.01 4.75
CA THR A 86 12.56 34.90 3.59
C THR A 86 11.51 34.32 2.66
N ASP A 87 10.54 35.13 2.23
CA ASP A 87 9.54 34.72 1.24
C ASP A 87 10.02 34.96 -0.20
N GLU A 88 9.22 34.55 -1.18
CA GLU A 88 9.50 34.73 -2.62
C GLU A 88 9.54 36.20 -3.07
N ASN A 89 8.94 37.11 -2.30
CA ASN A 89 8.92 38.56 -2.55
C ASN A 89 10.12 39.27 -1.91
N GLY A 90 10.97 38.55 -1.17
CA GLY A 90 12.10 39.10 -0.42
C GLY A 90 11.74 39.70 0.95
N ASN A 91 10.49 39.56 1.42
CA ASN A 91 10.12 39.93 2.78
C ASN A 91 10.82 39.01 3.77
N THR A 92 11.29 39.55 4.89
CA THR A 92 11.99 38.77 5.92
C THR A 92 11.27 38.84 7.27
N PHE A 93 11.11 37.68 7.90
CA PHE A 93 10.76 37.56 9.31
C PHE A 93 12.00 37.13 10.08
N LYS A 94 12.41 37.93 11.08
CA LYS A 94 13.57 37.63 11.93
C LYS A 94 13.17 37.60 13.41
N THR A 95 13.63 36.58 14.14
CA THR A 95 13.42 36.46 15.59
C THR A 95 14.64 35.83 16.28
N SER A 96 14.90 36.28 17.52
CA SER A 96 15.88 35.71 18.47
C SER A 96 15.22 35.21 19.76
N ASN A 97 13.89 35.04 19.78
CA ASN A 97 13.20 34.45 20.92
C ASN A 97 13.52 32.95 21.00
N SER A 98 14.11 32.51 22.10
CA SER A 98 14.59 31.14 22.31
C SER A 98 13.47 30.09 22.36
N GLU A 99 12.27 30.46 22.83
CA GLU A 99 11.10 29.57 22.83
C GLU A 99 10.60 29.34 21.40
N VAL A 100 10.48 30.41 20.61
CA VAL A 100 10.13 30.34 19.17
C VAL A 100 11.19 29.53 18.42
N PHE A 101 12.48 29.77 18.69
CA PHE A 101 13.59 28.99 18.11
C PHE A 101 13.44 27.50 18.40
N THR A 102 13.29 27.14 19.68
CA THR A 102 13.14 25.76 20.14
C THR A 102 11.93 25.08 19.50
N ARG A 103 10.80 25.80 19.41
CA ARG A 103 9.57 25.26 18.81
C ARG A 103 9.72 25.03 17.31
N VAL A 104 10.36 25.94 16.58
CA VAL A 104 10.61 25.77 15.13
C VAL A 104 11.57 24.60 14.88
N VAL A 105 12.68 24.50 15.63
CA VAL A 105 13.62 23.36 15.51
C VAL A 105 12.92 22.03 15.81
N SER A 106 12.07 21.98 16.84
CA SER A 106 11.26 20.81 17.17
C SER A 106 10.34 20.39 16.01
N VAL A 107 9.64 21.35 15.39
CA VAL A 107 8.76 21.09 14.23
C VAL A 107 9.55 20.60 13.02
N ILE A 108 10.68 21.24 12.67
CA ILE A 108 11.52 20.83 11.54
C ILE A 108 12.03 19.40 11.77
N ASN A 109 12.54 19.07 12.96
CA ASN A 109 13.03 17.73 13.27
C ASN A 109 11.90 16.68 13.18
N GLN A 110 10.70 16.99 13.69
CA GLN A 110 9.56 16.09 13.61
C GLN A 110 9.17 15.82 12.16
N THR A 111 9.02 16.84 11.33
CA THR A 111 8.71 16.70 9.90
C THR A 111 9.79 15.90 9.16
N LEU A 112 11.07 16.10 9.47
CA LEU A 112 12.15 15.31 8.87
C LEU A 112 12.05 13.82 9.25
N VAL A 113 11.78 13.50 10.52
CA VAL A 113 11.59 12.11 11.00
C VAL A 113 10.38 11.46 10.33
N GLU A 114 9.25 12.16 10.25
CA GLU A 114 8.04 11.68 9.57
C GLU A 114 8.30 11.39 8.09
N LYS A 115 8.93 12.31 7.36
CA LYS A 115 9.26 12.10 5.93
C LYS A 115 10.31 11.04 5.67
N ILE A 116 11.26 10.83 6.59
CA ILE A 116 12.18 9.67 6.52
C ILE A 116 11.39 8.38 6.69
N SER A 117 10.51 8.28 7.69
CA SER A 117 9.69 7.09 7.93
C SER A 117 8.72 6.78 6.79
N GLU A 118 8.06 7.79 6.22
CA GLU A 118 7.19 7.65 5.03
C GLU A 118 7.94 7.06 3.83
N ILE A 119 9.21 7.45 3.62
CA ILE A 119 10.04 6.93 2.53
C ILE A 119 10.55 5.52 2.85
N GLU A 120 10.95 5.25 4.09
CA GLU A 120 11.38 3.91 4.53
C GLU A 120 10.25 2.88 4.38
N GLN A 121 9.00 3.26 4.62
CA GLN A 121 7.81 2.43 4.37
C GLN A 121 7.57 2.13 2.88
N GLN A 122 8.07 2.95 1.96
CA GLN A 122 7.99 2.70 0.51
C GLN A 122 9.13 1.80 -0.02
N ILE A 123 10.15 1.54 0.79
CA ILE A 123 11.28 0.67 0.44
C ILE A 123 10.92 -0.78 0.82
N GLU A 124 10.02 -1.37 0.04
CA GLU A 124 9.66 -2.79 0.14
C GLU A 124 10.58 -3.66 -0.74
N PHE A 125 11.24 -4.66 -0.14
CA PHE A 125 12.15 -5.58 -0.82
C PHE A 125 11.42 -6.77 -1.46
#